data_AF-A0A933G9E8-F1
#
_entry.id   AF-A0A933G9E8-F1
#
_cell.length_a   1.000
_cell.length_b   1.000
_cell.length_c   1.000
_cell.angle_alpha   90.00
_cell.angle_beta   90.00
_cell.angle_gamma   90.00
#
_symmetry.space_group_name_H-M   'P 1'
#
loop_
_entity.id
_entity.type
_entity.pdbx_description
1 polymer ?
#
loop_
_entity_poly.entity_id
_entity_poly.type
_entity_poly.pdbx_seq_one_letter_code
_entity_poly.pdbx_strand_id
1 'polypeptide(L)'
;GKATIRVTNVFETTSECAVHTSTAADPIVDGDVIANPVYDRNRLFNFFVAGDFDLDFDGKIDDPDGEQIRRMIQDWGGKLQPAVDTLTDFVVLGAAPVASSGETAAEARRKFDAAKQEARTLGIPVLTRSQFLHFVGFGVPRNAKDD
;
A
#
# COMPACT_ATOMS: atom_id res chain seq x y z
N GLY A 1 8.75 -18.52 19.87
CA GLY A 1 8.48 -17.25 20.55
C GLY A 1 7.47 -17.50 21.65
N LYS A 2 7.55 -16.75 22.75
CA LYS A 2 6.71 -16.95 23.95
C LYS A 2 5.21 -16.84 23.65
N ALA A 3 4.86 -15.86 22.83
CA ALA A 3 3.50 -15.57 22.43
C ALA A 3 3.43 -14.94 21.04
N THR A 4 2.22 -14.87 20.49
CA THR A 4 1.90 -13.98 19.37
C THR A 4 0.91 -12.94 19.85
N ILE A 5 1.08 -11.70 19.42
CA ILE A 5 0.18 -10.59 19.74
C ILE A 5 -0.43 -10.04 18.45
N ARG A 6 -1.67 -9.57 18.54
CA ARG A 6 -2.38 -8.88 17.47
C ARG A 6 -2.72 -7.48 17.94
N VAL A 7 -2.34 -6.47 17.15
CA VAL A 7 -2.80 -5.09 17.38
C VAL A 7 -4.31 -5.05 17.13
N THR A 8 -5.08 -4.59 18.10
CA THR A 8 -6.54 -4.46 18.03
C THR A 8 -6.95 -3.02 17.75
N ASN A 9 -6.28 -2.05 18.38
CA ASN A 9 -6.50 -0.62 18.17
C ASN A 9 -5.16 0.11 18.10
N VAL A 10 -5.08 1.16 17.28
CA VAL A 10 -3.92 2.06 17.20
C VAL A 10 -4.38 3.46 17.65
N PHE A 11 -3.64 4.03 18.59
CA PHE A 11 -3.79 5.41 19.05
C PHE A 11 -2.59 6.23 18.58
N GLU A 12 -2.59 7.53 18.85
CA GLU A 12 -1.57 8.47 18.38
C GLU A 12 -0.13 8.05 18.78
N THR A 13 0.06 7.65 20.03
CA THR A 13 1.39 7.28 20.57
C THR A 13 1.44 5.89 21.17
N THR A 14 0.33 5.15 21.12
CA THR A 14 0.21 3.82 21.75
C THR A 14 -0.63 2.90 20.89
N SER A 15 -0.60 1.60 21.18
CA SER A 15 -1.46 0.62 20.51
C SER A 15 -1.98 -0.37 21.53
N GLU A 16 -3.24 -0.73 21.40
CA GLU A 16 -3.84 -1.83 22.16
C GLU A 16 -3.58 -3.13 21.42
N CYS A 17 -3.17 -4.16 22.15
CA CYS A 17 -2.85 -5.47 21.58
C CYS A 17 -3.52 -6.58 22.40
N ALA A 18 -3.95 -7.64 21.73
CA ALA A 18 -4.42 -8.87 22.34
C ALA A 18 -3.42 -10.00 22.13
N VAL A 19 -3.18 -10.80 23.17
CA VAL A 19 -2.39 -12.04 23.05
C VAL A 19 -3.24 -13.08 22.33
N HIS A 20 -2.75 -13.55 21.18
CA HIS A 20 -3.46 -14.51 20.34
C HIS A 20 -3.08 -15.96 20.66
N THR A 21 -1.80 -16.20 20.94
CA THR A 21 -1.30 -17.49 21.43
C THR A 21 -0.23 -17.27 22.48
N SER A 22 -0.12 -18.15 23.47
CA SER A 22 0.96 -18.16 24.46
C SER A 22 1.44 -19.58 24.74
N THR A 23 2.70 -19.70 25.15
CA THR A 23 3.30 -20.98 25.55
C THR A 23 3.22 -21.10 27.07
N ALA A 24 2.46 -22.07 27.59
CA ALA A 24 2.25 -22.21 29.03
C ALA A 24 3.54 -22.43 29.84
N ALA A 25 4.55 -23.06 29.24
CA ALA A 25 5.84 -23.32 29.88
C ALA A 25 6.78 -22.10 29.90
N ASP A 26 6.49 -21.06 29.13
CA ASP A 26 7.31 -19.85 29.01
C ASP A 26 6.40 -18.61 28.94
N PRO A 27 5.88 -18.16 30.10
CA PRO A 27 4.93 -17.05 30.17
C PRO A 27 5.60 -15.72 29.79
N ILE A 28 4.77 -14.78 29.32
CA ILE A 28 5.17 -13.39 29.09
C ILE A 28 5.43 -12.75 30.46
N VAL A 29 6.60 -12.15 30.62
CA VAL A 29 7.01 -11.46 31.85
C VAL A 29 7.55 -10.06 31.52
N ASP A 30 7.56 -9.18 32.52
CA ASP A 30 8.11 -7.84 32.37
C ASP A 30 9.57 -7.90 31.89
N GLY A 31 9.89 -7.07 30.89
CA GLY A 31 11.20 -7.07 30.23
C GLY A 31 11.27 -7.92 28.95
N ASP A 32 10.25 -8.73 28.65
CA ASP A 32 10.17 -9.41 27.36
C ASP A 32 10.04 -8.41 26.21
N VAL A 33 10.81 -8.63 25.15
CA VAL A 33 10.83 -7.77 23.97
C VAL A 33 9.76 -8.20 22.98
N ILE A 34 8.91 -7.25 22.60
CA ILE A 34 7.99 -7.38 21.47
C ILE A 34 8.75 -6.99 20.21
N ALA A 35 8.77 -7.87 19.21
CA ALA A 35 9.42 -7.60 17.94
C ALA A 35 8.54 -8.05 16.76
N ASN A 36 8.53 -7.25 15.69
CA ASN A 36 8.06 -7.67 14.38
C ASN A 36 9.30 -7.85 13.48
N PRO A 37 9.75 -9.10 13.22
CA PRO A 37 11.00 -9.34 12.50
C PRO A 37 10.96 -8.90 11.03
N VAL A 38 9.77 -8.63 10.48
CA VAL A 38 9.58 -8.13 9.11
C VAL A 38 9.59 -6.60 9.06
N TYR A 39 9.41 -5.93 10.21
CA TYR A 39 9.33 -4.48 10.28
C TYR A 39 10.72 -3.86 10.45
N ASP A 40 11.14 -3.10 9.44
CA ASP A 40 12.32 -2.24 9.53
C ASP A 40 11.87 -0.78 9.42
N ARG A 41 12.03 -0.04 10.52
CA ARG A 41 11.70 1.40 10.63
C ARG A 41 12.47 2.26 9.65
N ASN A 42 13.62 1.79 9.18
CA ASN A 42 14.50 2.54 8.28
C ASN A 42 14.33 2.12 6.82
N ARG A 43 13.60 1.04 6.54
CA ARG A 43 13.33 0.60 5.17
C ARG A 43 12.09 1.32 4.64
N LEU A 44 12.34 2.33 3.82
CA LEU A 44 11.31 3.03 3.06
C LEU A 44 11.11 2.31 1.73
N PHE A 45 9.91 1.82 1.47
CA PHE A 45 9.59 1.17 0.20
C PHE A 45 9.46 2.19 -0.94
N ASN A 46 9.92 1.82 -2.13
CA ASN A 46 9.82 2.62 -3.33
C ASN A 46 8.56 2.22 -4.13
N PHE A 47 7.71 3.21 -4.42
CA PHE A 47 6.45 3.02 -5.12
C PHE A 47 6.43 3.80 -6.42
N PHE A 48 5.88 3.19 -7.48
CA PHE A 48 5.40 3.90 -8.65
C PHE A 48 3.87 3.87 -8.66
N VAL A 49 3.23 4.99 -9.03
CA VAL A 49 1.77 5.13 -9.06
C VAL A 49 1.35 5.56 -10.47
N ALA A 50 0.33 4.90 -11.02
CA ALA A 50 -0.29 5.33 -12.27
C ALA A 50 -1.76 4.92 -12.36
N GLY A 51 -2.56 5.75 -13.03
CA GLY A 51 -3.98 5.55 -13.25
C GLY A 51 -4.84 6.44 -12.37
N ASP A 52 -6.15 6.27 -12.55
CA ASP A 52 -7.20 7.00 -11.84
C ASP A 52 -7.77 6.12 -10.73
N PHE A 53 -8.06 6.72 -9.57
CA PHE A 53 -8.54 5.97 -8.42
C PHE A 53 -9.91 6.49 -7.97
N ASP A 54 -10.89 5.60 -7.90
CA ASP A 54 -12.10 5.76 -7.09
C ASP A 54 -11.67 5.43 -5.65
N LEU A 55 -11.70 6.32 -4.67
CA LEU A 55 -11.19 6.00 -3.32
C LEU A 55 -12.30 5.57 -2.36
N ASP A 56 -13.55 5.94 -2.64
CA ASP A 56 -14.70 5.66 -1.79
C ASP A 56 -15.56 4.46 -2.24
N PHE A 57 -15.17 3.81 -3.35
CA PHE A 57 -15.82 2.64 -3.95
C PHE A 57 -17.22 2.93 -4.52
N ASP A 58 -17.53 4.18 -4.88
CA ASP A 58 -18.82 4.56 -5.46
C ASP A 58 -18.91 4.44 -6.99
N GLY A 59 -17.80 4.06 -7.65
CA GLY A 59 -17.66 3.93 -9.10
C GLY A 59 -17.32 5.23 -9.82
N LYS A 60 -17.06 6.32 -9.11
CA LYS A 60 -16.55 7.59 -9.67
C LYS A 60 -15.09 7.78 -9.27
N ILE A 61 -14.32 8.39 -10.16
CA ILE A 61 -12.92 8.72 -9.88
C ILE A 61 -12.87 9.90 -8.92
N ASP A 62 -12.23 9.70 -7.76
CA ASP A 62 -11.95 10.72 -6.76
C ASP A 62 -10.56 11.33 -6.91
N ASP A 63 -9.61 10.49 -7.34
CA ASP A 63 -8.19 10.80 -7.42
C ASP A 63 -7.65 10.52 -8.83
N PRO A 64 -7.92 11.44 -9.78
CA PRO A 64 -7.36 11.35 -11.12
C PRO A 64 -5.83 11.47 -11.04
N ASP A 65 -5.12 10.68 -11.83
CA ASP A 65 -3.65 10.59 -11.86
C ASP A 65 -2.96 10.15 -10.54
N GLY A 66 -3.74 9.85 -9.49
CA GLY A 66 -3.27 9.22 -8.24
C GLY A 66 -2.55 10.16 -7.27
N GLU A 67 -2.84 11.47 -7.27
CA GLU A 67 -2.22 12.45 -6.37
C GLU A 67 -2.48 12.17 -4.89
N GLN A 68 -3.69 11.76 -4.52
CA GLN A 68 -4.04 11.41 -3.15
C GLN A 68 -3.37 10.10 -2.72
N ILE A 69 -3.30 9.09 -3.60
CA ILE A 69 -2.51 7.87 -3.37
C ILE A 69 -1.03 8.20 -3.14
N ARG A 70 -0.46 9.09 -3.96
CA ARG A 70 0.94 9.55 -3.81
C ARG A 70 1.17 10.18 -2.43
N ARG A 71 0.24 11.02 -1.97
CA ARG A 71 0.32 11.63 -0.63
C ARG A 71 0.22 10.57 0.47
N MET A 72 -0.71 9.62 0.37
CA MET A 72 -0.82 8.52 1.33
C MET A 72 0.48 7.71 1.44
N ILE A 73 1.14 7.44 0.31
CA ILE A 73 2.44 6.77 0.28
C ILE A 73 3.49 7.59 1.04
N GLN A 74 3.58 8.89 0.78
CA GLN A 74 4.55 9.77 1.42
C GLN A 74 4.28 9.91 2.92
N ASP A 75 3.02 10.09 3.33
CA ASP A 75 2.61 10.19 4.74
C ASP A 75 2.92 8.90 5.52
N TRP A 76 2.81 7.75 4.85
CA TRP A 76 3.20 6.46 5.40
C TRP A 76 4.72 6.22 5.41
N GLY A 77 5.51 7.12 4.82
CA GLY A 77 6.97 7.06 4.76
C GLY A 77 7.54 6.35 3.53
N GLY A 78 6.71 5.99 2.55
CA GLY A 78 7.17 5.47 1.26
C GLY A 78 7.84 6.55 0.39
N LYS A 79 8.66 6.11 -0.56
CA LYS A 79 9.28 6.98 -1.58
C LYS A 79 8.58 6.80 -2.92
N LEU A 80 8.29 7.90 -3.60
CA LEU A 80 7.73 7.86 -4.95
C LEU A 80 8.85 7.83 -5.98
N GLN A 81 8.76 6.90 -6.92
CA GLN A 81 9.64 6.81 -8.08
C GLN A 81 8.96 7.46 -9.29
N PRO A 82 9.71 8.22 -10.11
CA PRO A 82 9.16 8.87 -11.30
C PRO A 82 8.95 7.89 -12.47
N ALA A 83 9.57 6.71 -12.42
CA ALA A 83 9.48 5.65 -13.41
C ALA A 83 9.57 4.28 -12.72
N VAL A 84 9.10 3.23 -13.39
CA VAL A 84 9.28 1.85 -12.91
C VAL A 84 10.71 1.42 -13.24
N ASP A 85 11.48 1.04 -12.22
CA ASP A 85 12.86 0.61 -12.38
C ASP A 85 13.22 -0.51 -11.41
N THR A 86 14.48 -0.94 -11.40
CA THR A 86 14.97 -2.01 -10.50
C THR A 86 14.97 -1.62 -9.01
N LEU A 87 14.79 -0.33 -8.69
CA LEU A 87 14.70 0.14 -7.30
C LEU A 87 13.25 0.18 -6.82
N THR A 88 12.27 0.08 -7.72
CA THR A 88 10.85 0.10 -7.41
C THR A 88 10.43 -1.21 -6.73
N ASP A 89 9.95 -1.12 -5.48
CA ASP A 89 9.48 -2.29 -4.73
C ASP A 89 8.04 -2.66 -5.10
N PHE A 90 7.19 -1.66 -5.38
CA PHE A 90 5.77 -1.85 -5.67
C PHE A 90 5.27 -0.91 -6.75
N VAL A 91 4.33 -1.38 -7.57
CA VAL A 91 3.59 -0.55 -8.52
C VAL A 91 2.13 -0.52 -8.11
N VAL A 92 1.57 0.67 -7.86
CA VAL A 92 0.15 0.84 -7.55
C VAL A 92 -0.57 1.28 -8.83
N LEU A 93 -1.48 0.45 -9.33
CA LEU A 93 -2.26 0.75 -10.52
C LEU A 93 -3.73 0.95 -10.15
N GLY A 94 -4.30 2.06 -10.63
CA GLY A 94 -5.73 2.33 -10.63
C GLY A 94 -6.38 1.95 -11.95
N ALA A 95 -7.57 2.49 -12.19
CA ALA A 95 -8.24 2.44 -13.48
C ALA A 95 -7.35 3.07 -14.56
N ALA A 96 -7.45 2.55 -15.77
CA ALA A 96 -6.72 3.13 -16.90
C ALA A 96 -7.22 4.56 -17.14
N PRO A 97 -6.31 5.55 -17.26
CA PRO A 97 -6.70 6.94 -17.17
C PRO A 97 -7.61 7.35 -18.32
N VAL A 98 -8.69 8.07 -17.99
CA VAL A 98 -9.69 8.56 -18.94
C VAL A 98 -9.44 10.03 -19.23
N ALA A 99 -8.26 10.35 -19.78
CA ALA A 99 -7.91 11.69 -20.25
C ALA A 99 -8.23 12.84 -19.27
N SER A 100 -7.47 12.96 -18.18
CA SER A 100 -7.48 14.14 -17.31
C SER A 100 -6.51 15.23 -17.81
N SER A 101 -6.76 16.45 -17.33
CA SER A 101 -6.34 17.74 -17.88
C SER A 101 -4.85 17.91 -18.18
N GLY A 102 -4.51 18.00 -19.48
CA GLY A 102 -3.24 18.57 -19.98
C GLY A 102 -2.45 17.65 -20.91
N GLU A 103 -2.50 16.33 -20.71
CA GLU A 103 -1.90 15.33 -21.60
C GLU A 103 -2.96 14.70 -22.50
N THR A 104 -2.59 14.22 -23.69
CA THR A 104 -3.58 13.50 -24.52
C THR A 104 -3.92 12.15 -23.88
N ALA A 105 -5.20 11.77 -23.91
CA ALA A 105 -5.69 10.46 -23.45
C ALA A 105 -4.79 9.28 -23.88
N ALA A 106 -4.30 9.36 -25.11
CA ALA A 106 -3.45 8.35 -25.72
C ALA A 106 -2.07 8.26 -25.08
N GLU A 107 -1.48 9.39 -24.68
CA GLU A 107 -0.18 9.43 -24.01
C GLU A 107 -0.27 8.90 -22.58
N ALA A 108 -1.27 9.33 -21.81
CA ALA A 108 -1.52 8.82 -20.46
C ALA A 108 -1.76 7.30 -20.49
N ARG A 109 -2.56 6.82 -21.44
CA ARG A 109 -2.81 5.39 -21.62
C ARG A 109 -1.55 4.62 -21.99
N ARG A 110 -0.72 5.16 -22.89
CA ARG A 110 0.59 4.55 -23.24
C ARG A 110 1.51 4.45 -22.04
N LYS A 111 1.63 5.50 -21.22
CA LYS A 111 2.44 5.47 -20.00
C LYS A 111 1.93 4.42 -19.01
N PHE A 112 0.62 4.34 -18.82
CA PHE A 112 -0.02 3.33 -17.97
C PHE A 112 0.28 1.90 -18.46
N ASP A 113 0.09 1.62 -19.74
CA ASP A 113 0.34 0.31 -20.33
C ASP A 113 1.84 -0.05 -20.30
N ALA A 114 2.73 0.93 -20.54
CA ALA A 114 4.17 0.75 -20.45
C ALA A 114 4.61 0.39 -19.02
N ALA A 115 4.15 1.15 -18.01
CA ALA A 115 4.46 0.87 -16.61
C ALA A 115 3.97 -0.52 -16.18
N LYS A 116 2.77 -0.92 -16.62
CA LYS A 116 2.22 -2.26 -16.37
C LYS A 116 3.06 -3.37 -17.00
N GLN A 117 3.56 -3.15 -18.22
CA GLN A 117 4.41 -4.11 -18.91
C GLN A 117 5.81 -4.20 -18.28
N GLU A 118 6.37 -3.06 -17.90
CA GLU A 118 7.69 -2.97 -17.26
C GLU A 118 7.68 -3.64 -15.88
N ALA A 119 6.67 -3.37 -15.06
CA ALA A 119 6.47 -4.04 -13.76
C ALA A 119 6.43 -5.57 -13.93
N ARG A 120 5.69 -6.08 -14.92
CA ARG A 120 5.64 -7.51 -15.23
C ARG A 120 6.99 -8.07 -15.67
N THR A 121 7.74 -7.31 -16.46
CA THR A 121 9.05 -7.73 -16.98
C THR A 121 10.08 -7.81 -15.87
N LEU A 122 10.08 -6.85 -14.94
CA LEU A 122 10.98 -6.80 -13.80
C LEU A 122 10.52 -7.68 -12.62
N GLY A 123 9.33 -8.28 -12.71
CA GLY A 123 8.76 -9.10 -11.64
C GLY A 123 8.34 -8.28 -10.41
N ILE A 124 8.09 -6.98 -10.59
CA ILE A 124 7.67 -6.08 -9.51
C ILE A 124 6.20 -6.33 -9.20
N PRO A 125 5.83 -6.53 -7.92
CA PRO A 125 4.44 -6.69 -7.51
C PRO A 125 3.58 -5.48 -7.88
N VAL A 126 2.46 -5.74 -8.55
CA VAL A 126 1.45 -4.74 -8.86
C VAL A 126 0.33 -4.84 -7.84
N LEU A 127 0.09 -3.74 -7.12
CA LEU A 127 -0.99 -3.60 -6.14
C LEU A 127 -2.19 -2.92 -6.81
N THR A 128 -3.37 -3.51 -6.64
CA THR A 128 -4.64 -2.81 -6.89
C THR A 128 -4.89 -1.77 -5.82
N ARG A 129 -5.83 -0.85 -6.04
CA ARG A 129 -6.29 0.11 -5.04
C ARG A 129 -6.58 -0.55 -3.68
N SER A 130 -7.41 -1.59 -3.66
CA SER A 130 -7.81 -2.25 -2.40
C SER A 130 -6.62 -2.88 -1.70
N GLN A 131 -5.72 -3.50 -2.46
CA GLN A 131 -4.49 -4.08 -1.91
C GLN A 131 -3.58 -3.03 -1.30
N PHE A 132 -3.43 -1.87 -1.96
CA PHE A 132 -2.66 -0.76 -1.43
C PHE A 132 -3.29 -0.16 -0.18
N LEU A 133 -4.60 0.14 -0.19
CA LEU A 133 -5.29 0.68 0.98
C LEU A 133 -5.19 -0.25 2.19
N HIS A 134 -5.31 -1.56 1.97
CA HIS A 134 -5.10 -2.55 3.03
C HIS A 134 -3.64 -2.60 3.50
N PHE A 135 -2.68 -2.46 2.58
CA PHE A 135 -1.24 -2.42 2.90
C PHE A 135 -0.87 -1.24 3.81
N VAL A 136 -1.43 -0.06 3.56
CA VAL A 136 -1.21 1.14 4.39
C VAL A 136 -2.12 1.21 5.63
N GLY A 137 -2.98 0.21 5.84
CA GLY A 137 -3.80 0.06 7.07
C GLY A 137 -5.19 0.71 7.02
N PHE A 138 -5.66 1.14 5.85
CA PHE A 138 -7.03 1.64 5.67
C PHE A 138 -8.04 0.48 5.55
N GLY A 139 -9.24 0.71 6.08
CA GLY A 139 -10.34 -0.23 5.99
C GLY A 139 -10.94 -0.25 4.59
N VAL A 140 -10.96 -1.43 3.96
CA VAL A 140 -11.61 -1.65 2.66
C VAL A 140 -12.94 -2.39 2.86
N PRO A 141 -14.05 -1.99 2.21
CA PRO A 141 -15.30 -2.72 2.27
C PRO A 141 -15.15 -4.18 1.79
N ARG A 142 -15.79 -5.13 2.47
CA ARG A 142 -15.67 -6.58 2.13
C ARG A 142 -16.08 -6.95 0.70
N ASN A 143 -16.90 -6.12 0.05
CA ASN A 143 -17.39 -6.32 -1.31
C ASN A 143 -16.84 -5.27 -2.29
N ALA A 144 -15.76 -4.58 -1.92
CA ALA A 144 -15.05 -3.67 -2.80
C ALA A 144 -14.69 -4.38 -4.11
N LYS A 145 -15.06 -3.77 -5.24
CA LYS A 145 -14.55 -4.17 -6.55
C LYS A 145 -13.30 -3.35 -6.82
N ASP A 146 -12.26 -4.04 -7.26
CA ASP A 146 -11.10 -3.37 -7.84
C ASP A 146 -11.44 -2.82 -9.22
N ASP A 147 -10.76 -1.74 -9.57
CA ASP A 147 -10.90 -1.01 -10.83
C ASP A 147 -10.16 -1.67 -12.00
#